data_AF-A0A353LXX5-F1
#
_entry.id   AF-A0A353LXX5-F1
#
_cell.length_a   1.000
_cell.length_b   1.000
_cell.length_c   1.000
_cell.angle_alpha   90.00
_cell.angle_beta   90.00
_cell.angle_gamma   90.00
#
_symmetry.space_group_name_H-M   'P 1'
#
loop_
_entity.id
_entity.type
_entity.pdbx_description
1 polymer ?
#
loop_
_entity_poly.entity_id
_entity_poly.type
_entity_poly.pdbx_seq_one_letter_code
_entity_poly.pdbx_strand_id
1 'polypeptide(L)'
;MTNQGREYAWFVAAQVITFSFIALLQLVEGWLFLLFLVAMHTGVFMLIWSKKRLMSHDVAIKRYYDRVYLHLALYVPLLLYRLVGLWVPYCYNEKIAQVALVGILVISVAGAIHNCLRLYAYLFRGSVAHARDC
;
A
#
# COMPACT_ATOMS: atom_id res chain seq x y z
N MET A 1 -6.93 24.26 -4.77
CA MET A 1 -5.96 23.20 -4.42
C MET A 1 -4.91 23.13 -5.51
N THR A 2 -3.62 23.26 -5.16
CA THR A 2 -2.51 23.06 -6.12
C THR A 2 -2.53 21.63 -6.65
N ASN A 3 -2.16 21.40 -7.92
CA ASN A 3 -2.14 20.07 -8.55
C ASN A 3 -1.38 19.04 -7.68
N GLN A 4 -0.30 19.47 -7.03
CA GLN A 4 0.49 18.68 -6.09
C GLN A 4 -0.29 18.15 -4.88
N GLY A 5 -1.18 18.94 -4.28
CA GLY A 5 -1.99 18.49 -3.14
C GLY A 5 -3.02 17.42 -3.53
N ARG A 6 -3.58 17.52 -4.74
CA ARG A 6 -4.51 16.52 -5.26
C ARG A 6 -3.80 15.21 -5.59
N GLU A 7 -2.62 15.28 -6.19
CA GLU A 7 -1.76 14.11 -6.44
C GLU A 7 -1.33 13.41 -5.13
N TYR A 8 -0.96 14.17 -4.09
CA TYR A 8 -0.67 13.62 -2.76
C TYR A 8 -1.89 12.93 -2.14
N ALA A 9 -3.08 13.54 -2.23
CA ALA A 9 -4.32 12.95 -1.73
C ALA A 9 -4.63 11.61 -2.43
N TRP A 10 -4.43 11.53 -3.76
CA TRP A 10 -4.58 10.28 -4.51
C TRP A 10 -3.59 9.21 -4.05
N PHE A 11 -2.33 9.56 -3.80
CA PHE A 11 -1.34 8.62 -3.28
C PHE A 11 -1.72 8.09 -1.90
N VAL A 12 -2.15 8.97 -0.99
CA VAL A 12 -2.59 8.58 0.36
C VAL A 12 -3.84 7.72 0.28
N ALA A 13 -4.84 8.13 -0.50
CA ALA A 13 -6.08 7.38 -0.66
C ALA A 13 -5.82 5.98 -1.21
N ALA A 14 -4.96 5.86 -2.23
CA ALA A 14 -4.62 4.56 -2.81
C ALA A 14 -3.91 3.65 -1.80
N GLN A 15 -2.98 4.17 -0.99
CA GLN A 15 -2.37 3.39 0.09
C GLN A 15 -3.39 2.96 1.15
N VAL A 16 -4.24 3.88 1.62
CA VAL A 16 -5.27 3.57 2.62
C VAL A 16 -6.22 2.50 2.11
N ILE A 17 -6.71 2.64 0.87
CA ILE A 17 -7.57 1.66 0.22
C ILE A 17 -6.86 0.30 0.14
N THR A 18 -5.65 0.24 -0.40
CA THR A 18 -4.90 -1.01 -0.55
C THR A 18 -4.65 -1.70 0.79
N PHE A 19 -4.14 -0.99 1.80
CA PHE A 19 -3.85 -1.60 3.10
C PHE A 19 -5.12 -1.97 3.88
N SER A 20 -6.19 -1.18 3.77
CA SER A 20 -7.47 -1.52 4.39
C SER A 20 -8.04 -2.79 3.79
N PHE A 21 -8.05 -2.91 2.46
CA PHE A 21 -8.54 -4.13 1.81
C PHE A 21 -7.66 -5.33 2.11
N ILE A 22 -6.33 -5.18 2.19
CA ILE A 22 -5.44 -6.26 2.63
C ILE A 22 -5.79 -6.74 4.05
N ALA A 23 -6.05 -5.81 4.98
CA ALA A 23 -6.44 -6.15 6.34
C ALA A 23 -7.80 -6.87 6.38
N LEU A 24 -8.79 -6.35 5.64
CA LEU A 24 -10.13 -6.96 5.56
C LEU A 24 -10.10 -8.36 4.96
N LEU A 25 -9.35 -8.54 3.87
CA LEU A 25 -9.20 -9.81 3.15
C LEU A 25 -8.67 -10.92 4.06
N GLN A 26 -7.99 -10.54 5.14
CA GLN A 26 -7.47 -11.47 6.13
C GLN A 26 -8.39 -11.71 7.34
N LEU A 27 -9.42 -10.90 7.52
CA LEU A 27 -10.48 -11.17 8.51
C LEU A 27 -11.63 -11.97 7.91
N VAL A 28 -11.64 -12.08 6.58
CA VAL A 28 -12.77 -12.60 5.84
C VAL A 28 -12.46 -14.00 5.32
N GLU A 29 -13.48 -14.85 5.35
CA GLU A 29 -13.44 -16.23 4.89
C GLU A 29 -14.46 -16.46 3.78
N GLY A 30 -14.28 -17.56 3.04
CA GLY A 30 -15.21 -17.98 1.98
C GLY A 30 -15.23 -17.04 0.77
N TRP A 31 -16.38 -16.92 0.11
CA TRP A 31 -16.53 -16.18 -1.15
C TRP A 31 -16.19 -14.68 -1.07
N LEU A 32 -16.36 -14.08 0.11
CA LEU A 32 -16.03 -12.68 0.33
C LEU A 32 -14.51 -12.42 0.24
N PHE A 33 -13.67 -13.44 0.48
CA PHE A 33 -12.22 -13.36 0.26
C PHE A 33 -11.90 -13.00 -1.20
N LEU A 34 -12.55 -13.65 -2.16
CA LEU A 34 -12.36 -13.38 -3.58
C LEU A 34 -12.82 -11.97 -3.95
N LEU A 35 -13.93 -11.50 -3.38
CA LEU A 35 -14.44 -10.15 -3.63
C LEU A 35 -13.48 -9.09 -3.11
N PHE A 36 -12.96 -9.25 -1.89
CA PHE A 36 -11.95 -8.34 -1.34
C PHE A 36 -10.61 -8.45 -2.05
N LEU A 37 -10.25 -9.63 -2.56
CA LEU A 37 -9.07 -9.81 -3.41
C LEU A 37 -9.19 -8.98 -4.69
N VAL A 38 -10.33 -9.01 -5.36
CA VAL A 38 -10.57 -8.17 -6.55
C VAL A 38 -10.55 -6.68 -6.17
N ALA A 39 -11.19 -6.28 -5.07
CA ALA A 39 -11.20 -4.89 -4.61
C ALA A 39 -9.79 -4.37 -4.25
N MET A 40 -8.95 -5.20 -3.64
CA MET A 40 -7.54 -4.90 -3.36
C MET A 40 -6.77 -4.59 -4.65
N HIS A 41 -7.00 -5.37 -5.72
CA HIS A 41 -6.36 -5.11 -7.01
C HIS A 41 -6.77 -3.74 -7.58
N THR A 42 -7.99 -3.27 -7.36
CA THR A 42 -8.40 -1.90 -7.72
C THR A 42 -7.52 -0.84 -7.05
N GLY A 43 -7.21 -1.02 -5.76
CA GLY A 43 -6.27 -0.13 -5.05
C GLY A 43 -4.86 -0.17 -5.65
N VAL A 44 -4.37 -1.36 -6.01
CA VAL A 44 -3.08 -1.53 -6.68
C VAL A 44 -3.07 -0.85 -8.06
N PHE A 45 -4.13 -1.00 -8.85
CA PHE A 45 -4.29 -0.29 -10.13
C PHE A 45 -4.30 1.23 -9.93
N MET A 46 -4.95 1.73 -8.88
CA MET A 46 -4.90 3.14 -8.51
C MET A 46 -3.47 3.60 -8.18
N LEU A 47 -2.70 2.81 -7.44
CA LEU A 47 -1.28 3.08 -7.16
C LEU A 47 -0.44 3.10 -8.43
N ILE A 48 -0.65 2.16 -9.35
CA ILE A 48 0.04 2.12 -10.66
C ILE A 48 -0.31 3.37 -11.47
N TRP A 49 -1.58 3.75 -11.50
CA TRP A 49 -2.06 4.90 -12.26
C TRP A 49 -1.53 6.21 -11.70
N SER A 50 -1.59 6.38 -10.37
CA SER A 50 -1.00 7.52 -9.67
C SER A 50 0.51 7.59 -9.89
N LYS A 51 1.23 6.46 -9.80
CA LYS A 51 2.66 6.38 -10.14
C LYS A 51 2.93 6.88 -11.56
N LYS A 52 2.20 6.36 -12.55
CA LYS A 52 2.39 6.74 -13.96
C LYS A 52 2.17 8.24 -14.19
N ARG A 53 1.22 8.84 -13.46
CA ARG A 53 0.91 10.27 -13.53
C ARG A 53 1.94 11.15 -12.83
N LEU A 54 2.47 10.75 -11.67
CA LEU A 54 3.53 11.51 -10.98
C LEU A 54 4.90 11.32 -11.63
N MET A 55 5.19 10.14 -12.15
CA MET A 55 6.48 9.83 -12.77
C MET A 55 6.70 10.59 -14.08
N SER A 56 5.64 11.11 -14.71
CA SER A 56 5.78 12.05 -15.83
C SER A 56 6.26 13.44 -15.40
N HIS A 57 6.14 13.78 -14.12
CA HIS A 57 6.56 15.07 -13.57
C HIS A 57 7.92 14.98 -12.87
N ASP A 58 8.22 13.88 -12.17
CA ASP A 58 9.49 13.72 -11.46
C ASP A 58 9.89 12.25 -11.26
N VAL A 59 11.11 11.91 -11.67
CA VAL A 59 11.69 10.56 -11.59
C VAL A 59 12.07 10.19 -10.14
N ALA A 60 12.32 11.17 -9.26
CA ALA A 60 12.65 10.94 -7.85
C ALA A 60 11.51 10.25 -7.09
N ILE A 61 10.27 10.42 -7.57
CA ILE A 61 9.06 9.87 -6.94
C ILE A 61 9.02 8.34 -7.04
N LYS A 62 9.71 7.73 -8.01
CA LYS A 62 9.76 6.27 -8.20
C LYS A 62 10.17 5.51 -6.94
N ARG A 63 11.13 6.04 -6.17
CA ARG A 63 11.65 5.40 -4.95
C ARG A 63 10.60 5.26 -3.85
N TYR A 64 9.66 6.21 -3.78
CA TYR A 64 8.58 6.19 -2.79
C TYR A 64 7.56 5.11 -3.14
N TYR A 65 7.23 4.94 -4.42
CA TYR A 65 6.35 3.87 -4.88
C TYR A 65 6.99 2.50 -4.74
N ASP A 66 8.27 2.33 -5.05
CA ASP A 66 8.97 1.02 -4.87
C ASP A 66 8.88 0.53 -3.43
N ARG A 67 8.98 1.42 -2.44
CA ARG A 67 8.77 1.04 -1.03
C ARG A 67 7.36 0.52 -0.79
N VAL A 68 6.33 1.15 -1.35
CA VAL A 68 4.94 0.66 -1.21
C VAL A 68 4.79 -0.72 -1.83
N TYR A 69 5.36 -0.94 -3.02
CA TYR A 69 5.36 -2.26 -3.67
C TYR A 69 6.13 -3.31 -2.85
N LEU A 70 7.20 -2.92 -2.15
CA LEU A 70 7.95 -3.83 -1.29
C LEU A 70 7.12 -4.28 -0.07
N HIS A 71 6.36 -3.36 0.54
CA HIS A 71 5.41 -3.71 1.59
C HIS A 71 4.27 -4.58 1.06
N LEU A 72 3.77 -4.30 -0.15
CA LEU A 72 2.78 -5.12 -0.82
C LEU A 72 3.30 -6.54 -1.11
N ALA A 73 4.56 -6.65 -1.54
CA ALA A 73 5.22 -7.93 -1.78
C ALA A 73 5.37 -8.76 -0.50
N LEU A 74 5.55 -8.12 0.67
CA LEU A 74 5.57 -8.80 1.96
C LEU A 74 4.24 -9.51 2.29
N TYR A 75 3.12 -9.03 1.74
CA TYR A 75 1.81 -9.66 1.93
C TYR A 75 1.56 -10.86 0.98
N VAL A 76 2.28 -10.96 -0.14
CA VAL A 76 2.08 -12.04 -1.12
C VAL A 76 2.35 -13.42 -0.50
N PRO A 77 3.46 -13.66 0.23
CA PRO A 77 3.68 -14.95 0.92
C PRO A 77 2.58 -15.29 1.92
N LEU A 78 2.03 -14.29 2.62
CA LEU A 78 0.99 -14.48 3.62
C LEU A 78 -0.35 -14.85 2.98
N LEU A 79 -0.70 -14.17 1.88
CA LEU A 79 -1.85 -14.51 1.04
C LEU A 79 -1.70 -15.92 0.46
N LEU A 80 -0.51 -16.26 -0.03
CA LEU A 80 -0.21 -17.57 -0.59
C LEU A 80 -0.33 -18.67 0.49
N TYR A 81 0.17 -18.42 1.70
CA TYR A 81 0.04 -19.34 2.83
C TYR A 81 -1.42 -19.62 3.18
N ARG A 82 -2.27 -18.58 3.18
CA ARG A 82 -3.72 -18.72 3.40
C ARG A 82 -4.41 -19.43 2.23
N LEU A 83 -4.00 -19.15 0.99
CA LEU A 83 -4.53 -19.83 -0.20
C LEU A 83 -4.20 -21.32 -0.20
N VAL A 84 -2.99 -21.69 0.21
CA VAL A 84 -2.57 -23.09 0.37
C VAL A 84 -3.34 -23.73 1.53
N GLY A 85 -3.61 -23.00 2.60
CA GLY A 85 -4.46 -23.48 3.71
C GLY A 85 -5.89 -23.83 3.30
N LEU A 86 -6.46 -23.12 2.30
CA LEU A 86 -7.75 -23.48 1.70
C LEU A 86 -7.70 -24.81 0.92
N TRP A 87 -6.56 -25.13 0.30
CA TRP A 87 -6.36 -26.37 -0.47
C TRP A 87 -5.95 -27.55 0.42
N VAL A 88 -5.19 -27.29 1.49
CA VAL A 88 -4.62 -28.30 2.39
C VAL A 88 -4.87 -27.89 3.85
N PRO A 89 -6.08 -28.15 4.39
CA PRO A 89 -6.47 -27.71 5.73
C PRO A 89 -5.59 -28.33 6.83
N TYR A 90 -4.96 -29.47 6.58
CA TYR A 90 -4.12 -30.19 7.55
C TYR A 90 -2.80 -29.48 7.89
N CYS A 91 -2.32 -28.58 7.01
CA CYS A 91 -1.06 -27.84 7.21
C CYS A 91 -1.25 -26.39 7.66
N TYR A 92 -2.50 -25.95 7.84
CA TYR A 92 -2.81 -24.56 8.15
C TYR A 92 -2.81 -24.32 9.67
N ASN A 93 -1.87 -23.50 10.14
CA ASN A 93 -1.86 -23.03 11.53
C ASN A 93 -2.35 -21.59 11.60
N GLU A 94 -3.61 -21.44 11.99
CA GLU A 94 -4.31 -20.15 12.06
C GLU A 94 -3.62 -19.15 13.00
N LYS A 95 -3.03 -19.62 14.11
CA LYS A 95 -2.34 -18.75 15.07
C LYS A 95 -1.06 -18.15 14.49
N ILE A 96 -0.30 -18.92 13.71
CA ILE A 96 0.93 -18.44 13.06
C ILE A 96 0.55 -17.42 11.97
N ALA A 97 -0.50 -17.70 11.21
CA ALA A 97 -1.00 -16.78 10.19
C ALA A 97 -1.45 -15.44 10.80
N GLN A 98 -2.20 -15.46 11.90
CA GLN A 98 -2.63 -14.24 12.61
C GLN A 98 -1.46 -13.43 13.18
N VAL A 99 -0.49 -14.08 13.83
CA VAL A 99 0.67 -13.37 14.39
C VAL A 99 1.52 -12.74 13.28
N ALA A 100 1.81 -13.49 12.22
CA ALA A 100 2.55 -12.98 11.07
C ALA A 100 1.81 -11.81 10.40
N LEU A 101 0.48 -11.89 10.32
CA LEU A 101 -0.36 -10.82 9.81
C LEU A 101 -0.24 -9.54 10.63
N VAL A 102 -0.44 -9.62 11.94
CA VAL A 102 -0.38 -8.45 12.82
C VAL A 102 0.99 -7.80 12.71
N GLY A 103 2.07 -8.61 12.66
CA GLY A 103 3.42 -8.13 12.45
C GLY A 103 3.59 -7.37 11.13
N ILE A 104 3.19 -7.96 10.01
CA ILE A 104 3.30 -7.34 8.68
C ILE A 104 2.43 -6.08 8.59
N LEU A 105 1.26 -6.07 9.24
CA LEU A 105 0.33 -4.96 9.24
C LEU A 105 0.87 -3.77 10.03
N VAL A 106 1.43 -4.00 11.21
CA VAL A 106 2.11 -2.95 11.99
C VAL A 106 3.29 -2.36 11.21
N ILE A 107 4.13 -3.21 10.60
CA ILE A 107 5.28 -2.76 9.79
C ILE A 107 4.79 -1.95 8.58
N SER A 108 3.74 -2.40 7.91
CA SER A 108 3.20 -1.74 6.71
C SER A 108 2.52 -0.42 7.02
N VAL A 109 1.78 -0.32 8.12
CA VAL A 109 1.18 0.95 8.57
C VAL A 109 2.26 1.95 8.97
N ALA A 110 3.25 1.52 9.75
CA ALA A 110 4.39 2.38 10.11
C ALA A 110 5.17 2.84 8.87
N GLY A 111 5.42 1.93 7.93
CA GLY A 111 6.06 2.21 6.65
C GLY A 111 5.26 3.19 5.80
N ALA A 112 3.93 3.02 5.71
CA ALA A 112 3.04 3.89 4.97
C ALA A 112 3.00 5.31 5.55
N ILE A 113 2.88 5.44 6.88
CA ILE A 113 2.92 6.73 7.59
C ILE A 113 4.27 7.42 7.33
N HIS A 114 5.38 6.70 7.48
CA HIS A 114 6.71 7.25 7.22
C HIS A 114 6.87 7.70 5.77
N ASN A 115 6.34 6.95 4.81
CA ASN A 115 6.41 7.27 3.38
C ASN A 115 5.53 8.49 3.04
N CYS A 116 4.34 8.61 3.63
CA CYS A 116 3.46 9.78 3.49
C CYS A 116 4.10 11.04 4.08
N LEU A 117 4.66 10.96 5.28
CA LEU A 117 5.37 12.09 5.91
C LEU A 117 6.56 12.55 5.07
N ARG A 118 7.33 11.61 4.51
CA ARG A 118 8.49 11.93 3.67
C ARG A 118 8.07 12.53 2.32
N LEU A 119 7.01 12.03 1.71
CA LEU A 119 6.47 12.58 0.46
C LEU A 119 5.85 13.97 0.68
N TYR A 120 5.14 14.17 1.80
CA TYR A 120 4.62 15.48 2.21
C TYR A 120 5.76 16.49 2.41
N ALA A 121 6.81 16.10 3.12
CA ALA A 121 8.00 16.94 3.28
C ALA A 121 8.67 17.24 1.94
N TYR A 122 8.75 16.28 1.02
CA TYR A 122 9.34 16.51 -0.30
C TYR A 122 8.54 17.51 -1.14
N LEU A 123 7.21 17.31 -1.25
CA LEU A 123 6.34 18.16 -2.05
C LEU A 123 6.17 19.57 -1.46
N PHE A 124 5.94 19.68 -0.15
CA PHE A 124 5.63 20.97 0.47
C PHE A 124 6.87 21.69 0.99
N ARG A 125 7.86 20.99 1.57
CA ARG A 125 9.09 21.62 2.08
C ARG A 125 10.08 21.95 0.96
N GLY A 126 10.09 21.15 -0.12
CA GLY A 126 10.84 21.48 -1.35
C GLY A 126 10.30 22.71 -2.07
N SER A 127 8.97 22.93 -2.05
CA SER A 127 8.35 24.12 -2.64
C SER A 127 8.75 25.43 -1.95
N VAL A 128 9.00 25.39 -0.64
CA VAL A 128 9.44 26.56 0.15
C VAL A 128 10.89 26.95 -0.15
N ALA A 129 11.74 25.98 -0.50
CA ALA A 129 13.12 26.25 -0.90
C ALA A 129 13.19 26.94 -2.27
N HIS A 130 12.42 26.48 -3.25
CA HIS A 130 12.36 27.12 -4.57
C HIS A 130 11.66 28.49 -4.58
N ALA A 131 10.71 28.73 -3.67
CA ALA A 131 10.08 30.04 -3.51
C ALA A 131 10.99 31.08 -2.82
N ARG A 132 12.14 30.69 -2.29
CA ARG A 132 13.15 31.61 -1.71
C ARG A 132 14.23 32.04 -2.69
N ASP A 133 14.34 31.35 -3.82
CA ASP A 133 15.35 31.61 -4.86
C ASP A 133 14.76 32.43 -6.04
N CYS A 134 13.56 32.98 -5.88
CA CYS A 134 12.90 33.93 -6.78
C CYS A 134 12.56 35.21 -6.01
#